data_AF-R6DSH9-F1
#
_entry.id   AF-R6DSH9-F1
#
_cell.length_a   1.000
_cell.length_b   1.000
_cell.length_c   1.000
_cell.angle_alpha   90.00
_cell.angle_beta   90.00
_cell.angle_gamma   90.00
#
_symmetry.space_group_name_H-M   'P 1'
#
loop_
_entity.id
_entity.type
_entity.pdbx_description
1 polymer ?
#
loop_
_entity_poly.entity_id
_entity_poly.type
_entity_poly.pdbx_seq_one_letter_code
_entity_poly.pdbx_strand_id
1 'polypeptide(L)'
;MTAKGVKDFENVNALDIDLIHKNFSDLIEKREALVPEFDFMSGTRKKEMRTVELKKDDVIIVEGLHALNPVITQGLDESHIYKVYISVSSRVTDDEGRVIFSKRNLRLVRRMIRDYHYRNTPVEKTFSQWPEVLKGEGKYIFPYEKNARYRIDSFHPYESCIFRNEAVELLDTVEKDSRFYPLAEQLKEDFSKLRPIDISKMPNDSLLREFI
;
A
#
# COMPACT_ATOMS: atom_id res chain seq x y z
N MET A 1 9.61 15.42 9.29
CA MET A 1 8.42 15.40 10.15
C MET A 1 7.39 16.36 9.57
N THR A 2 6.09 16.09 9.74
CA THR A 2 5.02 17.03 9.39
C THR A 2 5.09 18.28 10.28
N ALA A 3 4.34 19.33 9.93
CA ALA A 3 4.21 20.53 10.78
C ALA A 3 3.67 20.23 12.20
N LYS A 4 3.14 19.02 12.44
CA LYS A 4 2.65 18.54 13.74
C LYS A 4 3.63 17.60 14.46
N GLY A 5 4.89 17.50 14.00
CA GLY A 5 5.91 16.65 14.63
C GLY A 5 5.74 15.15 14.40
N VAL A 6 4.86 14.75 13.47
CA VAL A 6 4.64 13.33 13.12
C VAL A 6 5.58 12.92 12.00
N LYS A 7 6.06 11.67 11.98
CA LYS A 7 6.83 11.15 10.83
C LYS A 7 5.97 11.19 9.57
N ASP A 8 6.47 11.86 8.54
CA ASP A 8 5.79 12.01 7.25
C ASP A 8 6.31 10.92 6.29
N PHE A 9 5.81 9.69 6.48
CA PHE A 9 6.26 8.53 5.70
C PHE A 9 5.83 8.56 4.23
N GLU A 10 4.90 9.46 3.88
CA GLU A 10 4.38 9.59 2.51
C GLU A 10 5.22 10.57 1.67
N ASN A 11 6.18 11.26 2.29
CA ASN A 11 7.01 12.26 1.63
C ASN A 11 8.28 11.61 1.07
N VAL A 12 8.60 11.94 -0.18
CA VAL A 12 9.80 11.42 -0.85
C VAL A 12 11.08 11.76 -0.11
N ASN A 13 11.12 12.89 0.61
CA ASN A 13 12.26 13.31 1.42
C ASN A 13 12.41 12.50 2.72
N ALA A 14 11.49 11.59 3.02
CA ALA A 14 11.66 10.59 4.08
C ALA A 14 12.51 9.40 3.62
N LEU A 15 12.78 9.29 2.31
CA LEU A 15 13.70 8.30 1.75
C LEU A 15 15.13 8.83 1.73
N ASP A 16 16.06 7.88 1.79
CA ASP A 16 17.49 8.11 1.64
C ASP A 16 17.84 7.94 0.15
N ILE A 17 17.58 9.01 -0.62
CA ILE A 17 17.69 8.99 -2.08
C ILE A 17 19.11 8.69 -2.54
N ASP A 18 20.10 9.26 -1.86
CA ASP A 18 21.52 9.04 -2.18
C ASP A 18 21.89 7.57 -2.01
N LEU A 19 21.42 6.91 -0.93
CA LEU A 19 21.64 5.48 -0.73
C LEU A 19 20.93 4.63 -1.79
N ILE A 20 19.72 5.03 -2.22
CA ILE A 20 19.00 4.34 -3.30
C ILE A 20 19.81 4.41 -4.60
N HIS A 21 20.29 5.60 -5.00
CA HIS A 21 21.10 5.76 -6.20
C HIS A 21 22.42 5.01 -6.13
N LYS A 22 23.11 5.06 -4.98
CA LYS A 22 24.32 4.27 -4.73
C LYS A 22 24.04 2.77 -4.93
N ASN A 23 22.94 2.26 -4.37
CA ASN A 23 22.59 0.86 -4.48
C ASN A 23 22.25 0.46 -5.93
N PHE A 24 21.59 1.32 -6.71
CA PHE A 24 21.39 1.06 -8.14
C PHE A 24 22.70 1.01 -8.92
N SER A 25 23.61 1.96 -8.71
CA SER A 25 24.94 1.95 -9.34
C SER A 25 25.72 0.70 -8.95
N ASP A 26 25.75 0.34 -7.66
CA ASP A 26 26.43 -0.87 -7.17
C ASP A 26 25.84 -2.15 -7.80
N LEU A 27 24.51 -2.28 -7.89
CA LEU A 27 23.87 -3.42 -8.55
C LEU A 27 24.18 -3.48 -10.05
N ILE A 28 24.22 -2.34 -10.75
CA ILE A 28 24.48 -2.31 -12.19
C ILE A 28 25.97 -2.62 -12.49
N GLU A 29 26.89 -2.04 -11.73
CA GLU A 29 28.34 -2.11 -12.01
C GLU A 29 29.00 -3.33 -11.36
N LYS A 30 28.64 -3.64 -10.12
CA LYS A 30 29.29 -4.66 -9.29
C LYS A 30 28.45 -5.93 -9.17
N ARG A 31 27.18 -5.87 -9.59
CA ARG A 31 26.19 -6.95 -9.41
C ARG A 31 25.93 -7.30 -7.95
N GLU A 32 26.25 -6.41 -7.01
CA GLU A 32 26.06 -6.62 -5.58
C GLU A 32 25.85 -5.27 -4.86
N ALA A 33 24.90 -5.20 -3.92
CA ALA A 33 24.71 -4.03 -3.06
C ALA A 33 24.25 -4.40 -1.64
N LEU A 34 24.54 -3.53 -0.67
CA LEU A 34 24.03 -3.62 0.69
C LEU A 34 22.74 -2.79 0.82
N VAL A 35 21.62 -3.48 0.91
CA VAL A 35 20.29 -2.86 0.96
C VAL A 35 19.82 -2.82 2.42
N PRO A 36 19.41 -1.65 2.95
CA PRO A 36 18.85 -1.58 4.29
C PRO A 36 17.48 -2.26 4.36
N GLU A 37 17.14 -2.80 5.52
CA GLU A 37 15.82 -3.34 5.80
C GLU A 37 15.05 -2.43 6.76
N PHE A 38 13.76 -2.24 6.52
CA PHE A 38 12.88 -1.48 7.40
C PHE A 38 12.06 -2.42 8.27
N ASP A 39 12.08 -2.21 9.58
CA ASP A 39 11.25 -2.96 10.51
C ASP A 39 9.95 -2.18 10.77
N PHE A 40 8.83 -2.73 10.32
CA PHE A 40 7.51 -2.13 10.49
C PHE A 40 7.02 -2.15 11.95
N MET A 41 7.52 -3.07 12.78
CA MET A 41 7.11 -3.16 14.19
C MET A 41 7.75 -2.04 15.01
N SER A 42 9.05 -1.80 14.83
CA SER A 42 9.75 -0.68 15.48
C SER A 42 9.62 0.65 14.73
N GLY A 43 9.26 0.63 13.45
CA GLY A 43 9.12 1.81 12.60
C GLY A 43 10.46 2.50 12.31
N THR A 44 11.54 1.73 12.25
CA THR A 44 12.91 2.20 12.00
C THR A 44 13.67 1.29 11.04
N ARG A 45 14.77 1.80 10.50
CA ARG A 45 15.73 1.02 9.71
C ARG A 45 16.47 0.06 10.65
N LYS A 46 16.58 -1.22 10.29
CA LYS A 46 17.43 -2.19 11.00
C LYS A 46 18.90 -1.79 10.90
N LYS A 47 19.71 -2.21 11.86
CA LYS A 47 21.16 -1.93 11.84
C LYS A 47 21.85 -2.78 10.79
N GLU A 48 21.39 -4.01 10.65
CA GLU A 48 21.84 -4.98 9.68
C GLU A 48 21.32 -4.61 8.29
N MET A 49 22.20 -4.71 7.30
CA MET A 49 21.84 -4.60 5.89
C MET A 49 21.90 -5.99 5.26
N ARG A 50 21.05 -6.21 4.25
CA ARG A 50 21.09 -7.43 3.45
C ARG A 50 21.94 -7.23 2.21
N THR A 51 22.75 -8.21 1.88
CA THR A 51 23.40 -8.28 0.57
C THR A 51 22.39 -8.71 -0.48
N VAL A 52 22.32 -7.96 -1.58
CA VAL A 52 21.56 -8.33 -2.78
C VAL A 52 22.56 -8.50 -3.92
N GLU A 53 22.60 -9.68 -4.51
CA GLU A 53 23.48 -10.03 -5.64
C GLU A 53 22.63 -10.32 -6.89
N LEU A 54 23.04 -9.81 -8.05
CA LEU A 54 22.39 -10.04 -9.33
C LEU A 54 23.10 -11.11 -10.14
N LYS A 55 22.41 -12.20 -10.43
CA LYS A 55 22.84 -13.20 -11.41
C LYS A 55 22.59 -12.70 -12.82
N LYS A 56 23.22 -13.34 -13.80
CA LYS A 56 23.28 -12.90 -15.20
C LYS A 56 21.93 -12.43 -15.77
N ASP A 57 20.87 -13.18 -15.51
CA ASP A 57 19.53 -13.00 -16.12
C ASP A 57 18.49 -12.43 -15.14
N ASP A 58 18.94 -11.91 -13.99
CA ASP A 58 18.05 -11.33 -12.99
C ASP A 58 17.56 -9.93 -13.40
N VAL A 59 16.38 -9.56 -12.90
CA VAL A 59 15.79 -8.22 -13.02
C VAL A 59 15.64 -7.58 -11.65
N ILE A 60 15.84 -6.27 -11.57
CA ILE A 60 15.61 -5.50 -10.34
C ILE A 60 14.16 -5.04 -10.34
N ILE A 61 13.40 -5.44 -9.32
CA ILE A 61 12.05 -4.93 -9.07
C ILE A 61 12.11 -3.95 -7.91
N VAL A 62 11.73 -2.69 -8.17
CA VAL A 62 11.62 -1.65 -7.16
C VAL A 62 10.15 -1.32 -6.96
N GLU A 63 9.66 -1.59 -5.75
CA GLU A 63 8.30 -1.30 -5.35
C GLU A 63 8.28 -0.23 -4.26
N GLY A 64 7.32 0.68 -4.33
CA GLY A 64 7.09 1.68 -3.30
C GLY A 64 6.29 2.87 -3.81
N LEU A 65 5.80 3.69 -2.88
CA LEU A 65 4.95 4.85 -3.16
C LEU A 65 5.59 5.82 -4.17
N HIS A 66 6.92 5.93 -4.16
CA HIS A 66 7.67 6.86 -5.01
C HIS A 66 8.35 6.22 -6.21
N ALA A 67 8.11 4.93 -6.51
CA ALA A 67 8.83 4.22 -7.58
C ALA A 67 8.70 4.88 -8.97
N LEU A 68 7.62 5.63 -9.21
CA LEU A 68 7.40 6.39 -10.45
C LEU A 68 7.93 7.84 -10.41
N ASN A 69 8.38 8.31 -9.25
CA ASN A 69 8.93 9.64 -9.09
C ASN A 69 10.33 9.69 -9.78
N PRO A 70 10.56 10.60 -10.75
CA PRO A 70 11.83 10.70 -11.47
C PRO A 70 13.06 10.86 -10.58
N VAL A 71 12.90 11.37 -9.36
CA VAL A 71 14.00 11.45 -8.39
C VAL A 71 14.57 10.07 -8.03
N ILE A 72 13.77 9.01 -8.09
CA ILE A 72 14.23 7.65 -7.80
C ILE A 72 15.13 7.11 -8.92
N THR A 73 14.78 7.38 -10.18
CA THR A 73 15.52 6.85 -11.34
C THR A 73 16.51 7.83 -11.94
N GLN A 74 16.76 8.96 -11.27
CA GLN A 74 17.66 9.99 -11.75
C GLN A 74 19.07 9.42 -11.98
N GLY A 75 19.63 9.69 -13.17
CA GLY A 75 20.96 9.21 -13.56
C GLY A 75 21.01 7.80 -14.15
N LEU A 76 19.88 7.07 -14.13
CA LEU A 76 19.76 5.79 -14.82
C LEU A 76 19.35 5.98 -16.29
N ASP A 77 19.78 5.07 -17.15
CA ASP A 77 19.33 5.01 -18.53
C ASP A 77 17.89 4.52 -18.60
N GLU A 78 16.96 5.44 -18.92
CA GLU A 78 15.53 5.17 -19.04
C GLU A 78 15.18 4.07 -20.06
N SER A 79 16.05 3.74 -21.01
CA SER A 79 15.82 2.64 -21.95
C SER A 79 15.80 1.26 -21.26
N HIS A 80 16.41 1.14 -20.08
CA HIS A 80 16.45 -0.08 -19.28
C HIS A 80 15.36 -0.12 -18.18
N ILE A 81 14.47 0.89 -18.12
CA ILE A 81 13.49 1.03 -17.04
C ILE A 81 12.08 0.78 -17.55
N TYR A 82 11.37 -0.14 -16.91
CA TYR A 82 9.97 -0.40 -17.18
C TYR A 82 9.10 0.04 -16.00
N LYS A 83 8.32 1.10 -16.20
CA LYS A 83 7.49 1.73 -15.15
C LYS A 83 6.06 1.17 -15.19
N VAL A 84 5.61 0.61 -14.06
CA VAL A 84 4.26 0.07 -13.88
C VAL A 84 3.55 0.82 -12.77
N TYR A 85 2.29 1.20 -13.00
CA TYR A 85 1.42 1.74 -11.96
C TYR A 85 0.34 0.73 -11.59
N ILE A 86 0.28 0.36 -10.32
CA ILE A 86 -0.70 -0.59 -9.80
C ILE A 86 -1.60 0.14 -8.80
N SER A 87 -2.91 0.14 -9.04
CA SER A 87 -3.87 0.73 -8.10
C SER A 87 -5.26 0.14 -8.29
N VAL A 88 -6.09 0.22 -7.23
CA VAL A 88 -7.52 -0.07 -7.35
C VAL A 88 -8.20 1.03 -8.15
N SER A 89 -8.69 0.69 -9.33
CA SER A 89 -9.40 1.61 -10.24
C SER A 89 -10.90 1.36 -10.29
N SER A 90 -11.33 0.14 -9.95
CA SER A 90 -12.73 -0.29 -9.95
C SER A 90 -13.48 0.01 -8.64
N ARG A 91 -14.79 -0.24 -8.66
CA ARG A 91 -15.74 -0.04 -7.55
C ARG A 91 -16.63 -1.27 -7.43
N VAL A 92 -17.22 -1.49 -6.26
CA VAL A 92 -18.28 -2.48 -6.05
C VAL A 92 -19.62 -1.76 -6.11
N THR A 93 -20.55 -2.26 -6.90
CA THR A 93 -21.91 -1.75 -7.03
C THR A 93 -22.95 -2.81 -6.71
N ASP A 94 -24.16 -2.40 -6.35
CA ASP A 94 -25.32 -3.29 -6.35
C ASP A 94 -25.91 -3.47 -7.77
N ASP A 95 -26.99 -4.25 -7.86
CA ASP A 95 -27.68 -4.56 -9.12
C ASP A 95 -28.32 -3.31 -9.77
N GLU A 96 -28.57 -2.25 -9.00
CA GLU A 96 -29.08 -0.96 -9.49
C GLU A 96 -27.94 0.00 -9.90
N GLY A 97 -26.68 -0.43 -9.79
CA GLY A 97 -25.51 0.38 -10.11
C GLY A 97 -25.12 1.39 -9.03
N ARG A 98 -25.72 1.32 -7.83
CA ARG A 98 -25.34 2.17 -6.69
C ARG A 98 -24.03 1.66 -6.10
N VAL A 99 -23.11 2.58 -5.79
CA VAL A 99 -21.79 2.23 -5.27
C VAL A 99 -21.89 1.77 -3.82
N ILE A 100 -21.51 0.53 -3.56
CA ILE A 100 -21.34 -0.03 -2.21
C ILE A 100 -19.93 0.32 -1.70
N PHE A 101 -18.90 -0.05 -2.47
CA PHE A 101 -17.51 0.30 -2.15
C PHE A 101 -16.87 1.13 -3.25
N SER A 102 -16.46 2.35 -2.89
CA SER A 102 -15.59 3.15 -3.74
C SER A 102 -14.16 2.59 -3.74
N LYS A 103 -13.35 2.97 -4.76
CA LYS A 103 -11.91 2.66 -4.77
C LYS A 103 -11.16 3.11 -3.51
N ARG A 104 -11.61 4.20 -2.88
CA ARG A 104 -11.04 4.69 -1.62
C ARG A 104 -11.40 3.79 -0.46
N ASN A 105 -12.66 3.35 -0.37
CA ASN A 105 -13.11 2.47 0.70
C ASN A 105 -12.43 1.09 0.59
N LEU A 106 -12.30 0.53 -0.63
CA LEU A 106 -11.57 -0.73 -0.85
C LEU A 106 -10.11 -0.64 -0.36
N ARG A 107 -9.41 0.45 -0.71
CA ARG A 107 -8.03 0.68 -0.27
C ARG A 107 -7.92 0.93 1.24
N LEU A 108 -8.90 1.62 1.82
CA LEU A 108 -8.96 1.82 3.27
C LEU A 108 -9.14 0.49 4.01
N VAL A 109 -10.05 -0.37 3.54
CA VAL A 109 -10.28 -1.70 4.12
C VAL A 109 -9.02 -2.56 4.02
N ARG A 110 -8.41 -2.67 2.84
CA ARG A 110 -7.13 -3.38 2.65
C ARG A 110 -6.05 -2.87 3.63
N ARG A 111 -5.94 -1.55 3.78
CA ARG A 111 -4.98 -0.93 4.68
C ARG A 111 -5.29 -1.24 6.14
N MET A 112 -6.55 -1.14 6.55
CA MET A 112 -7.00 -1.40 7.92
C MET A 112 -6.66 -2.82 8.37
N ILE A 113 -7.01 -3.81 7.56
CA ILE A 113 -6.78 -5.22 7.88
C ILE A 113 -5.28 -5.51 7.95
N ARG A 114 -4.52 -5.14 6.91
CA ARG A 114 -3.06 -5.34 6.88
C ARG A 114 -2.34 -4.63 8.02
N ASP A 115 -2.67 -3.36 8.27
CA ASP A 115 -1.98 -2.57 9.29
C ASP A 115 -2.30 -3.10 10.71
N TYR A 116 -3.48 -3.69 10.93
CA TYR A 116 -3.82 -4.39 12.17
C TYR A 116 -2.91 -5.61 12.39
N HIS A 117 -2.86 -6.53 11.41
CA HIS A 117 -2.11 -7.79 11.54
C HIS A 117 -0.60 -7.64 11.50
N TYR A 118 -0.09 -6.84 10.58
CA TYR A 118 1.35 -6.82 10.28
C TYR A 118 2.07 -5.57 10.80
N ARG A 119 1.33 -4.59 11.33
CA ARG A 119 1.91 -3.32 11.80
C ARG A 119 1.43 -2.87 13.17
N ASN A 120 0.74 -3.74 13.92
CA ASN A 120 0.25 -3.48 15.27
C ASN A 120 -0.44 -2.10 15.38
N THR A 121 -1.28 -1.77 14.40
CA THR A 121 -1.90 -0.46 14.25
C THR A 121 -3.41 -0.59 14.41
N PRO A 122 -4.00 -0.06 15.50
CA PRO A 122 -5.45 -0.10 15.71
C PRO A 122 -6.24 0.60 14.61
N VAL A 123 -7.49 0.19 14.41
CA VAL A 123 -8.39 0.73 13.38
C VAL A 123 -8.49 2.25 13.42
N GLU A 124 -8.70 2.83 14.60
CA GLU A 124 -8.80 4.28 14.76
C GLU A 124 -7.51 5.03 14.36
N LYS A 125 -6.35 4.40 14.58
CA LYS A 125 -5.07 4.98 14.15
C LYS A 125 -4.98 4.99 12.62
N THR A 126 -5.38 3.90 11.96
CA THR A 126 -5.49 3.87 10.49
C THR A 126 -6.44 4.94 9.96
N PHE A 127 -7.63 5.07 10.55
CA PHE A 127 -8.61 6.11 10.19
C PHE A 127 -8.07 7.52 10.37
N SER A 128 -7.31 7.76 11.45
CA SER A 128 -6.69 9.06 11.70
C SER A 128 -5.63 9.45 10.67
N GLN A 129 -4.92 8.46 10.10
CA GLN A 129 -3.86 8.67 9.11
C GLN A 129 -4.42 8.80 7.69
N TRP A 130 -5.57 8.19 7.41
CA TRP A 130 -6.13 8.09 6.06
C TRP A 130 -6.24 9.43 5.30
N PRO A 131 -6.67 10.55 5.91
CA PRO A 131 -6.72 11.84 5.20
C PRO A 131 -5.33 12.32 4.74
N GLU A 132 -4.28 12.13 5.55
CA GLU A 132 -2.92 12.51 5.17
C GLU A 132 -2.35 11.58 4.10
N VAL A 133 -2.71 10.29 4.12
CA VAL A 133 -2.38 9.35 3.03
C VAL A 133 -2.96 9.82 1.70
N LEU A 134 -4.26 10.14 1.67
CA LEU A 134 -4.93 10.65 0.46
C LEU A 134 -4.32 11.97 -0.03
N LYS A 135 -3.88 12.83 0.88
CA LYS A 135 -3.18 14.07 0.55
C LYS A 135 -1.77 13.81 0.01
N GLY A 136 -1.06 12.85 0.59
CA GLY A 136 0.25 12.38 0.12
C GLY A 136 0.18 11.83 -1.29
N GLU A 137 -0.82 10.98 -1.58
CA GLU A 137 -1.09 10.46 -2.92
C GLU A 137 -1.22 11.57 -3.98
N GLY A 138 -2.01 12.60 -3.66
CA GLY A 138 -2.20 13.74 -4.55
C GLY A 138 -0.93 14.53 -4.85
N LYS A 139 0.03 14.53 -3.93
CA LYS A 139 1.29 15.26 -4.07
C LYS A 139 2.40 14.44 -4.69
N TYR A 140 2.49 13.17 -4.33
CA TYR A 140 3.69 12.37 -4.55
C TYR A 140 3.47 11.12 -5.39
N ILE A 141 2.22 10.78 -5.74
CA ILE A 141 1.89 9.60 -6.54
C ILE A 141 1.18 10.00 -7.83
N PHE A 142 0.00 10.64 -7.75
CA PHE A 142 -0.80 10.99 -8.93
C PHE A 142 -0.07 11.87 -9.96
N PRO A 143 0.80 12.83 -9.59
CA PRO A 143 1.55 13.60 -10.59
C PRO A 143 2.46 12.77 -11.48
N TYR A 144 2.87 11.59 -11.01
CA TYR A 144 3.82 10.71 -11.68
C TYR A 144 3.17 9.46 -12.30
N GLU A 145 1.87 9.25 -12.11
CA GLU A 145 1.13 8.12 -12.69
C GLU A 145 1.30 8.05 -14.22
N LYS A 146 1.32 9.21 -14.89
CA LYS A 146 1.53 9.33 -16.34
C LYS A 146 2.90 8.82 -16.83
N ASN A 147 3.86 8.63 -15.92
CA ASN A 147 5.18 8.10 -16.25
C ASN A 147 5.14 6.57 -16.40
N ALA A 148 4.06 5.91 -15.99
CA ALA A 148 3.90 4.49 -16.15
C ALA A 148 3.60 4.12 -17.60
N ARG A 149 4.29 3.08 -18.09
CA ARG A 149 4.02 2.47 -19.38
C ARG A 149 2.82 1.54 -19.35
N TYR A 150 2.56 0.92 -18.20
CA TYR A 150 1.42 0.04 -18.01
C TYR A 150 0.70 0.34 -16.70
N ARG A 151 -0.62 0.20 -16.72
CA ARG A 151 -1.49 0.39 -15.56
C ARG A 151 -2.21 -0.92 -15.28
N ILE A 152 -2.15 -1.37 -14.03
CA ILE A 152 -2.81 -2.59 -13.57
C ILE A 152 -3.88 -2.19 -12.55
N ASP A 153 -5.13 -2.58 -12.82
CA ASP A 153 -6.17 -2.54 -11.79
C ASP A 153 -6.00 -3.76 -10.88
N SER A 154 -5.61 -3.54 -9.63
CA SER A 154 -5.45 -4.62 -8.64
C SER A 154 -6.75 -5.01 -7.94
N PHE A 155 -7.89 -4.51 -8.40
CA PHE A 155 -9.21 -4.87 -7.90
C PHE A 155 -9.52 -6.36 -8.12
N HIS A 156 -10.03 -7.00 -7.08
CA HIS A 156 -10.55 -8.35 -7.16
C HIS A 156 -12.03 -8.31 -6.78
N PRO A 157 -12.98 -8.59 -7.70
CA PRO A 157 -14.42 -8.40 -7.44
C PRO A 157 -14.97 -9.06 -6.17
N TYR A 158 -14.35 -10.16 -5.73
CA TYR A 158 -14.78 -10.94 -4.57
C TYR A 158 -14.06 -10.55 -3.26
N GLU A 159 -13.09 -9.64 -3.29
CA GLU A 159 -12.23 -9.35 -2.12
C GLU A 159 -13.01 -8.79 -0.93
N SER A 160 -13.99 -7.93 -1.19
CA SER A 160 -14.81 -7.32 -0.13
C SER A 160 -15.72 -8.35 0.53
N CYS A 161 -16.06 -9.43 -0.16
CA CYS A 161 -16.81 -10.55 0.38
C CYS A 161 -15.93 -11.48 1.25
N ILE A 162 -14.65 -11.66 0.88
CA ILE A 162 -13.66 -12.39 1.69
C ILE A 162 -13.32 -11.62 2.96
N PHE A 163 -12.98 -10.34 2.82
CA PHE A 163 -12.59 -9.47 3.93
C PHE A 163 -13.75 -9.13 4.87
N ARG A 164 -15.00 -9.39 4.48
CA ARG A 164 -16.20 -8.91 5.16
C ARG A 164 -16.20 -9.18 6.67
N ASN A 165 -16.07 -10.44 7.06
CA ASN A 165 -16.26 -10.83 8.47
C ASN A 165 -15.19 -10.20 9.36
N GLU A 166 -13.94 -10.34 8.95
CA GLU A 166 -12.80 -9.77 9.65
C GLU A 166 -12.84 -8.24 9.68
N ALA A 167 -13.18 -7.60 8.56
CA ALA A 167 -13.34 -6.15 8.53
C ALA A 167 -14.42 -5.70 9.52
N VAL A 168 -15.57 -6.39 9.57
CA VAL A 168 -16.64 -6.06 10.53
C VAL A 168 -16.18 -6.25 11.98
N GLU A 169 -15.50 -7.35 12.30
CA GLU A 169 -14.94 -7.58 13.64
C GLU A 169 -13.97 -6.48 14.06
N LEU A 170 -13.10 -6.04 13.15
CA LEU A 170 -12.19 -4.92 13.41
C LEU A 170 -12.95 -3.60 13.57
N LEU A 171 -13.98 -3.34 12.75
CA LEU A 171 -14.79 -2.13 12.85
C LEU A 171 -15.58 -2.08 14.16
N ASP A 172 -15.99 -3.22 14.71
CA ASP A 172 -16.66 -3.32 16.01
C ASP A 172 -15.77 -2.94 17.19
N THR A 173 -14.44 -2.86 17.02
CA THR A 173 -13.54 -2.36 18.07
C THR A 173 -13.54 -0.83 18.19
N VAL A 174 -14.26 -0.10 17.32
CA VAL A 174 -14.34 1.36 17.38
C VAL A 174 -15.46 1.76 18.33
N GLU A 175 -15.11 2.41 19.44
CA GLU A 175 -16.06 2.82 20.48
C GLU A 175 -17.04 3.91 20.01
N LYS A 176 -18.23 3.94 20.61
CA LYS A 176 -19.33 4.85 20.23
C LYS A 176 -19.02 6.33 20.42
N ASP A 177 -18.14 6.66 21.35
CA ASP A 177 -17.68 8.03 21.62
C ASP A 177 -16.49 8.44 20.74
N SER A 178 -15.94 7.53 19.94
CA SER A 178 -14.92 7.84 18.96
C SER A 178 -15.47 8.75 17.87
N ARG A 179 -14.67 9.76 17.49
CA ARG A 179 -14.93 10.59 16.31
C ARG A 179 -15.00 9.78 14.99
N PHE A 180 -14.47 8.55 14.98
CA PHE A 180 -14.48 7.69 13.81
C PHE A 180 -15.63 6.68 13.79
N TYR A 181 -16.42 6.60 14.85
CA TYR A 181 -17.59 5.72 14.93
C TYR A 181 -18.53 5.85 13.71
N PRO A 182 -18.85 7.07 13.21
CA PRO A 182 -19.70 7.19 12.02
C PRO A 182 -19.12 6.54 10.76
N LEU A 183 -17.79 6.61 10.58
CA LEU A 183 -17.12 5.96 9.46
C LEU A 183 -17.14 4.44 9.62
N ALA A 184 -16.94 3.95 10.84
CA ALA A 184 -16.97 2.52 11.13
C ALA A 184 -18.36 1.92 10.83
N GLU A 185 -19.42 2.56 11.33
CA GLU A 185 -20.79 2.13 11.09
C GLU A 185 -21.17 2.20 9.61
N GLN A 186 -20.74 3.24 8.88
CA GLN A 186 -21.00 3.34 7.44
C GLN A 186 -20.34 2.17 6.68
N LEU A 187 -19.09 1.81 7.00
CA LEU A 187 -18.40 0.69 6.37
C LEU A 187 -19.08 -0.64 6.72
N LYS A 188 -19.53 -0.82 7.97
CA LYS A 188 -20.31 -2.01 8.38
C LYS A 188 -21.63 -2.11 7.61
N GLU A 189 -22.33 -1.00 7.42
CA GLU A 189 -23.54 -0.96 6.59
C GLU A 189 -23.23 -1.36 5.15
N ASP A 190 -22.12 -0.88 4.57
CA ASP A 190 -21.70 -1.28 3.22
C ASP A 190 -21.36 -2.77 3.13
N PHE A 191 -20.69 -3.33 4.14
CA PHE A 191 -20.44 -4.78 4.25
C PHE A 191 -21.71 -5.60 4.46
N SER A 192 -22.74 -5.03 5.10
CA SER A 192 -24.02 -5.73 5.30
C SER A 192 -24.73 -6.06 3.97
N LYS A 193 -24.44 -5.28 2.91
CA LYS A 193 -24.95 -5.47 1.54
C LYS A 193 -24.23 -6.59 0.78
N LEU A 194 -23.11 -7.10 1.32
CA LEU A 194 -22.29 -8.13 0.70
C LEU A 194 -22.49 -9.49 1.37
N ARG A 195 -22.40 -10.57 0.58
CA ARG A 195 -22.41 -11.94 1.10
C ARG A 195 -20.99 -12.34 1.52
N PRO A 196 -20.79 -12.90 2.72
CA PRO A 196 -19.47 -13.37 3.12
C PRO A 196 -19.02 -14.55 2.25
N ILE A 197 -17.73 -14.60 1.94
CA ILE A 197 -17.07 -15.77 1.38
C ILE A 197 -16.07 -16.29 2.43
N ASP A 198 -16.12 -17.59 2.68
CA ASP A 198 -15.20 -18.25 3.59
C ASP A 198 -13.76 -18.16 3.06
N ILE A 199 -12.82 -17.73 3.92
CA ILE A 199 -11.39 -17.57 3.61
C ILE A 199 -10.73 -18.88 3.14
N SER A 200 -11.26 -20.03 3.53
CA SER A 200 -10.81 -21.35 3.07
C SER A 200 -11.01 -21.57 1.57
N LYS A 201 -11.92 -20.80 0.93
CA LYS A 201 -12.14 -20.84 -0.52
C LYS A 201 -11.14 -20.00 -1.30
N MET A 202 -10.34 -19.18 -0.62
CA MET A 202 -9.31 -18.38 -1.27
C MET A 202 -8.11 -19.26 -1.64
N PRO A 203 -7.64 -19.22 -2.91
CA PRO A 203 -6.44 -19.96 -3.30
C PRO A 203 -5.23 -19.63 -2.42
N ASN A 204 -4.36 -20.61 -2.22
CA ASN A 204 -3.15 -20.42 -1.40
C ASN A 204 -2.15 -19.46 -2.03
N ASP A 205 -2.17 -19.35 -3.36
CA ASP A 205 -1.35 -18.45 -4.18
C ASP A 205 -2.06 -17.14 -4.54
N SER A 206 -3.22 -16.86 -3.93
CA SER A 206 -3.93 -15.60 -4.13
C SER A 206 -3.13 -14.42 -3.56
N LEU A 207 -2.99 -13.35 -4.34
CA LEU A 207 -2.39 -12.10 -3.88
C LEU A 207 -3.13 -11.50 -2.67
N LEU A 208 -4.42 -11.78 -2.51
CA LEU A 208 -5.21 -11.27 -1.39
C LEU A 208 -4.76 -11.81 -0.02
N ARG A 209 -3.96 -12.91 0.00
CA ARG A 209 -3.30 -13.43 1.21
C ARG A 209 -2.31 -12.42 1.82
N GLU A 210 -1.87 -11.40 1.09
CA GLU A 210 -0.98 -10.38 1.66
C GLU A 210 -1.67 -9.50 2.71
N PHE A 211 -3.01 -9.51 2.76
CA PHE A 211 -3.80 -8.71 3.68
C PHE A 211 -4.27 -9.48 4.91
N ILE A 212 -4.34 -10.83 4.86
CA ILE A 212 -4.97 -11.71 5.86
C ILE A 212 -4.14 -12.97 6.15
#